data_AF-A0A8H7EB19-F1
#
_entry.id   AF-A0A8H7EB19-F1
#
_cell.length_a   1.000
_cell.length_b   1.000
_cell.length_c   1.000
_cell.angle_alpha   90.00
_cell.angle_beta   90.00
_cell.angle_gamma   90.00
#
_symmetry.space_group_name_H-M   'P 1'
#
loop_
_entity.id
_entity.type
_entity.pdbx_description
1 polymer ?
#
loop_
_entity_poly.entity_id
_entity_poly.type
_entity_poly.pdbx_seq_one_letter_code
_entity_poly.pdbx_strand_id
1 'polypeptide(L)'
;MQNNANEPFDLLLHTSHPRIIVSPTYRLNIFGFLCAPSDPSNSPGPASSPPLPSPCSGNFGFWDQRLALEWTHANISFFSGNPNNITVGGLSAGAHSAMFQLHYDTYSATQSSPLIRRLYLWSNVVGIQPNPPTSPAIHSQFNQVTSHFNIPASLPTGEKLAILRTMPAHDLVAAIPHLALHTFRAVTDNEFIPSDFLSSIYPHPDASASASATFSSRLKTNRVKILLGEVKDEARLYRLVNAPRSHAELKLELSNYYPSRVVDALLNHYRLHPSPPPANHPPTTSPIHPTATSHQHHPHHFLRRRRKL
;
A
#
# COMPACT_ATOMS: atom_id res chain seq x y z
N MET A 1 34.40 5.62 -1.67
CA MET A 1 33.48 5.36 -2.80
C MET A 1 32.78 4.05 -2.50
N GLN A 2 31.46 4.06 -2.31
CA GLN A 2 30.68 2.82 -2.14
C GLN A 2 30.80 2.01 -3.44
N ASN A 3 31.28 0.78 -3.33
CA ASN A 3 31.50 -0.11 -4.45
C ASN A 3 30.16 -0.78 -4.82
N ASN A 4 29.37 -0.11 -5.66
CA ASN A 4 27.98 -0.43 -5.97
C ASN A 4 27.83 -1.32 -7.23
N ALA A 5 28.76 -2.22 -7.51
CA ALA A 5 28.79 -3.02 -8.75
C ALA A 5 27.53 -3.89 -9.02
N ASN A 6 26.59 -3.99 -8.07
CA ASN A 6 25.32 -4.70 -8.19
C ASN A 6 24.10 -3.78 -8.05
N GLU A 7 24.27 -2.45 -8.03
CA GLU A 7 23.15 -1.52 -8.02
C GLU A 7 22.53 -1.46 -9.42
N PRO A 8 21.24 -1.81 -9.60
CA PRO A 8 20.59 -1.75 -10.90
C PRO A 8 20.58 -0.32 -11.49
N PHE A 9 20.86 0.72 -10.70
CA PHE A 9 21.04 2.08 -11.18
C PHE A 9 22.26 2.27 -12.09
N ASP A 10 23.29 1.41 -11.98
CA ASP A 10 24.46 1.47 -12.86
C ASP A 10 24.09 1.16 -14.32
N LEU A 11 23.01 0.41 -14.55
CA LEU A 11 22.46 0.19 -15.89
C LEU A 11 21.97 1.50 -16.56
N LEU A 12 21.69 2.54 -15.76
CA LEU A 12 21.23 3.83 -16.25
C LEU A 12 22.39 4.75 -16.66
N LEU A 13 23.60 4.51 -16.13
CA LEU A 13 24.82 5.30 -16.43
C LEU A 13 25.20 5.23 -17.91
N HIS A 14 24.93 4.09 -18.57
CA HIS A 14 25.29 3.86 -19.96
C HIS A 14 24.13 4.10 -20.95
N THR A 15 23.07 4.77 -20.51
CA THR A 15 21.94 5.07 -21.40
C THR A 15 22.20 6.32 -22.23
N SER A 16 21.74 6.33 -23.48
CA SER A 16 21.85 7.49 -24.40
C SER A 16 21.07 8.73 -23.95
N HIS A 17 20.34 8.65 -22.84
CA HIS A 17 19.52 9.71 -22.29
C HIS A 17 19.87 9.89 -20.80
N PRO A 18 20.79 10.81 -20.46
CA PRO A 18 21.19 11.04 -19.07
C PRO A 18 19.97 11.45 -18.25
N ARG A 19 19.92 10.96 -17.00
CA ARG A 19 18.79 11.17 -16.08
C ARG A 19 19.29 11.21 -14.65
N ILE A 20 18.54 11.87 -13.78
CA ILE A 20 18.77 11.86 -12.34
C ILE A 20 17.76 10.93 -11.70
N ILE A 21 18.23 10.07 -10.80
CA ILE A 21 17.40 9.17 -10.03
C ILE A 21 17.29 9.70 -8.62
N VAL A 22 16.04 9.84 -8.15
CA VAL A 22 15.71 10.23 -6.79
C VAL A 22 14.96 9.07 -6.16
N SER A 23 15.46 8.56 -5.04
CA SER A 23 14.88 7.43 -4.31
C SER A 23 14.60 7.85 -2.86
N PRO A 24 13.43 8.47 -2.59
CA PRO A 24 13.09 8.89 -1.25
C PRO A 24 12.57 7.72 -0.41
N THR A 25 12.91 7.71 0.87
CA THR A 25 12.27 6.86 1.88
C THR A 25 10.97 7.48 2.35
N TYR A 26 10.00 6.66 2.76
CA TYR A 26 8.72 7.11 3.31
C TYR A 26 8.29 6.19 4.46
N ARG A 27 7.46 6.70 5.38
CA ARG A 27 6.92 5.88 6.47
C ARG A 27 6.06 4.75 5.94
N LEU A 28 6.25 3.56 6.50
CA LEU A 28 5.51 2.34 6.19
C LEU A 28 4.63 1.94 7.37
N ASN A 29 3.89 0.85 7.23
CA ASN A 29 3.16 0.15 8.30
C ASN A 29 2.35 1.08 9.25
N ILE A 30 2.29 0.75 10.54
CA ILE A 30 1.66 1.55 11.59
C ILE A 30 2.13 3.02 11.60
N PHE A 31 3.36 3.32 11.18
CA PHE A 31 3.88 4.70 11.18
C PHE A 31 3.41 5.54 9.99
N GLY A 32 3.13 4.90 8.86
CA GLY A 32 2.76 5.55 7.61
C GLY A 32 1.27 5.47 7.29
N PHE A 33 0.58 4.46 7.81
CA PHE A 33 -0.75 4.06 7.33
C PHE A 33 -1.71 3.63 8.45
N LEU A 34 -1.35 3.77 9.73
CA LEU A 34 -2.37 3.71 10.78
C LEU A 34 -3.32 4.90 10.63
N CYS A 35 -4.62 4.63 10.63
CA CYS A 35 -5.65 5.65 10.72
C CYS A 35 -6.38 5.48 12.04
N ALA A 36 -6.48 6.56 12.80
CA ALA A 36 -7.34 6.60 13.97
C ALA A 36 -8.72 7.08 13.54
N PRO A 37 -9.79 6.38 13.92
CA PRO A 37 -11.14 6.74 13.54
C PRO A 37 -11.51 8.12 14.10
N SER A 38 -12.29 8.88 13.34
CA SER A 38 -12.88 10.13 13.82
C SER A 38 -13.86 9.82 14.95
N ASP A 39 -13.59 10.32 16.15
CA ASP A 39 -14.56 10.29 17.25
C ASP A 39 -15.70 11.28 16.91
N PRO A 40 -16.98 10.88 16.91
CA PRO A 40 -18.07 11.82 16.71
C PRO A 40 -18.11 12.93 17.78
N SER A 41 -17.45 12.75 18.93
CA SER A 41 -17.26 13.79 19.96
C SER A 41 -16.08 14.74 19.68
N ASN A 42 -15.23 14.45 18.69
CA ASN A 42 -14.13 15.34 18.24
C ASN A 42 -14.63 16.40 17.24
N SER A 43 -15.78 17.00 17.53
CA SER A 43 -15.99 18.39 17.09
C SER A 43 -14.88 19.23 17.75
N PRO A 44 -14.30 20.26 17.08
CA PRO A 44 -13.37 21.15 17.76
C PRO A 44 -14.06 21.69 19.01
N GLY A 45 -13.57 21.28 20.18
CA GLY A 45 -14.06 21.80 21.45
C GLY A 45 -13.88 23.33 21.51
N PRO A 46 -14.54 24.01 22.45
CA PRO A 46 -14.30 25.44 22.67
C PRO A 46 -12.80 25.70 22.82
N ALA A 47 -12.34 26.86 22.30
CA ALA A 47 -10.95 27.27 22.11
C ALA A 47 -10.05 27.32 23.38
N SER A 48 -10.54 26.82 24.51
CA SER A 48 -9.88 26.80 25.82
C SER A 48 -9.26 25.44 26.20
N SER A 49 -9.41 24.40 25.37
CA SER A 49 -8.69 23.12 25.58
C SER A 49 -7.38 23.10 24.78
N PRO A 50 -6.27 22.57 25.34
CA PRO A 50 -5.06 22.36 24.55
C PRO A 50 -5.42 21.50 23.33
N PRO A 51 -4.89 21.80 22.13
CA PRO A 51 -5.24 21.06 20.93
C PRO A 51 -4.93 19.59 21.17
N LEU A 52 -5.98 18.77 21.22
CA LEU A 52 -5.83 17.32 21.09
C LEU A 52 -5.02 17.09 19.81
N PRO A 53 -4.02 16.19 19.84
CA PRO A 53 -3.14 16.02 18.71
C PRO A 53 -3.97 15.71 17.46
N SER A 54 -3.59 16.31 16.32
CA SER A 54 -4.31 16.23 15.06
C SER A 54 -4.84 14.82 14.78
N PRO A 55 -6.06 14.70 14.22
CA PRO A 55 -6.61 13.41 13.84
C PRO A 55 -5.57 12.65 13.01
N CYS A 56 -5.34 11.38 13.37
CA CYS A 56 -4.47 10.50 12.60
C CYS A 56 -5.27 10.03 11.37
N SER A 57 -5.35 10.87 10.34
CA SER A 57 -6.15 10.63 9.12
C SER A 57 -5.63 9.46 8.27
N GLY A 58 -4.43 8.95 8.59
CA GLY A 58 -3.74 7.92 7.81
C GLY A 58 -2.87 8.53 6.72
N ASN A 59 -2.45 7.69 5.76
CA ASN A 59 -1.75 8.12 4.53
C ASN A 59 -0.46 8.95 4.70
N PHE A 60 0.12 9.05 5.89
CA PHE A 60 1.40 9.73 6.15
C PHE A 60 2.53 9.28 5.22
N GLY A 61 2.55 7.99 4.86
CA GLY A 61 3.52 7.48 3.88
C GLY A 61 3.37 8.11 2.49
N PHE A 62 2.15 8.46 2.08
CA PHE A 62 1.92 9.20 0.82
C PHE A 62 2.30 10.67 0.95
N TRP A 63 2.05 11.29 2.11
CA TRP A 63 2.50 12.66 2.36
C TRP A 63 4.03 12.78 2.38
N ASP A 64 4.75 11.79 2.92
CA ASP A 64 6.21 11.76 2.87
C ASP A 64 6.72 11.70 1.42
N GLN A 65 6.11 10.85 0.59
CA GLN A 65 6.43 10.78 -0.84
C GLN A 65 6.08 12.07 -1.58
N ARG A 66 4.98 12.72 -1.21
CA ARG A 66 4.56 14.00 -1.80
C ARG A 66 5.55 15.10 -1.46
N LEU A 67 5.97 15.19 -0.20
CA LEU A 67 7.00 16.12 0.25
C LEU A 67 8.32 15.88 -0.50
N ALA A 68 8.71 14.62 -0.70
CA ALA A 68 9.90 14.29 -1.49
C ALA A 68 9.77 14.70 -2.97
N LEU A 69 8.58 14.55 -3.56
CA LEU A 69 8.30 14.98 -4.94
C LEU A 69 8.36 16.50 -5.07
N GLU A 70 7.79 17.24 -4.12
CA GLU A 70 7.83 18.70 -4.07
C GLU A 70 9.24 19.23 -3.81
N TRP A 71 9.98 18.60 -2.90
CA TRP A 71 11.40 18.90 -2.69
C TRP A 71 12.19 18.67 -3.96
N THR A 72 11.94 17.56 -4.66
CA THR A 72 12.59 17.26 -5.93
C THR A 72 12.28 18.35 -6.96
N HIS A 73 11.01 18.71 -7.14
CA HIS A 73 10.64 19.79 -8.05
C HIS A 73 11.31 21.12 -7.70
N ALA A 74 11.41 21.47 -6.41
CA ALA A 74 12.02 22.72 -5.97
C ALA A 74 13.56 22.73 -6.10
N ASN A 75 14.22 21.57 -5.99
CA ASN A 75 15.67 21.52 -5.79
C ASN A 75 16.45 20.78 -6.89
N ILE A 76 15.81 20.00 -7.77
CA ILE A 76 16.54 19.13 -8.70
C ILE A 76 17.39 19.91 -9.71
N SER A 77 17.09 21.20 -9.94
CA SER A 77 17.91 22.09 -10.77
C SER A 77 19.33 22.28 -10.22
N PHE A 78 19.52 22.25 -8.90
CA PHE A 78 20.85 22.29 -8.26
C PHE A 78 21.69 21.04 -8.58
N PHE A 79 21.04 19.95 -8.98
CA PHE A 79 21.66 18.71 -9.41
C PHE A 79 21.74 18.59 -10.94
N SER A 80 21.47 19.67 -11.68
CA SER A 80 21.36 19.70 -13.15
C SER A 80 20.15 18.94 -13.72
N GLY A 81 19.12 18.69 -12.90
CA GLY A 81 17.87 18.09 -13.36
C GLY A 81 16.87 19.12 -13.89
N ASN A 82 15.91 18.64 -14.67
CA ASN A 82 14.82 19.46 -15.17
C ASN A 82 13.56 19.26 -14.29
N PRO A 83 13.17 20.25 -13.46
CA PRO A 83 12.00 20.13 -12.58
C PRO A 83 10.68 19.99 -13.35
N ASN A 84 10.60 20.47 -14.59
CA ASN A 84 9.41 20.37 -15.43
C ASN A 84 9.27 19.00 -16.13
N ASN A 85 10.20 18.07 -15.90
CA ASN A 85 10.30 16.80 -16.62
C ASN A 85 10.40 15.59 -15.67
N ILE A 86 9.57 15.55 -14.63
CA ILE A 86 9.60 14.50 -13.63
C ILE A 86 8.81 13.26 -14.11
N THR A 87 9.43 12.10 -13.92
CA THR A 87 8.80 10.78 -14.09
C THR A 87 8.71 10.12 -12.73
N VAL A 88 7.51 9.73 -12.31
CA VAL A 88 7.29 9.01 -11.05
C VAL A 88 7.03 7.55 -11.38
N GLY A 89 7.52 6.63 -10.57
CA GLY A 89 7.20 5.23 -10.73
C GLY A 89 7.62 4.40 -9.55
N GLY A 90 7.17 3.15 -9.54
CA GLY A 90 7.54 2.21 -8.52
C GLY A 90 7.12 0.79 -8.86
N LEU A 91 7.57 -0.14 -8.03
CA LEU A 91 7.26 -1.57 -8.11
C LEU A 91 6.26 -1.94 -7.03
N SER A 92 5.26 -2.76 -7.35
CA SER A 92 4.27 -3.29 -6.41
C SER A 92 3.59 -2.16 -5.60
N ALA A 93 3.78 -2.08 -4.28
CA ALA A 93 3.27 -1.00 -3.45
C ALA A 93 3.73 0.40 -3.91
N GLY A 94 4.91 0.50 -4.54
CA GLY A 94 5.40 1.73 -5.17
C GLY A 94 4.61 2.14 -6.42
N ALA A 95 4.17 1.18 -7.25
CA ALA A 95 3.28 1.47 -8.38
C ALA A 95 1.91 1.95 -7.89
N HIS A 96 1.38 1.31 -6.86
CA HIS A 96 0.15 1.74 -6.18
C HIS A 96 0.27 3.18 -5.64
N SER A 97 1.41 3.48 -5.01
CA SER A 97 1.72 4.82 -4.50
C SER A 97 1.83 5.86 -5.63
N ALA A 98 2.51 5.52 -6.72
CA ALA A 98 2.68 6.38 -7.89
C ALA A 98 1.33 6.79 -8.50
N MET A 99 0.35 5.88 -8.55
CA MET A 99 -1.00 6.21 -9.00
C MET A 99 -1.70 7.24 -8.09
N PHE A 100 -1.61 7.08 -6.76
CA PHE A 100 -2.18 8.06 -5.83
C PHE A 100 -1.49 9.43 -5.95
N GLN A 101 -0.17 9.45 -6.12
CA GLN A 101 0.56 10.70 -6.35
C GLN A 101 0.10 11.39 -7.65
N LEU A 102 -0.07 10.64 -8.74
CA LEU A 102 -0.58 11.22 -10.00
C LEU A 102 -2.00 11.75 -9.86
N HIS A 103 -2.87 11.02 -9.16
CA HIS A 103 -4.24 11.47 -8.92
C HIS A 103 -4.25 12.78 -8.12
N TYR A 104 -3.55 12.81 -6.99
CA TYR A 104 -3.41 14.01 -6.17
C TYR A 104 -2.86 15.19 -6.98
N ASP A 105 -1.78 14.98 -7.74
CA ASP A 105 -1.16 16.00 -8.60
C ASP A 105 -2.10 16.55 -9.69
N THR A 106 -3.03 15.72 -10.17
CA THR A 106 -3.98 16.09 -11.23
C THR A 106 -5.11 16.99 -10.75
N TYR A 107 -5.48 16.87 -9.46
CA TYR A 107 -6.59 17.59 -8.85
C TYR A 107 -6.17 18.63 -7.82
N SER A 108 -4.90 18.65 -7.41
CA SER A 108 -4.41 19.63 -6.44
C SER A 108 -4.53 21.05 -6.97
N ALA A 109 -5.32 21.87 -6.27
CA ALA A 109 -5.55 23.27 -6.62
C ALA A 109 -4.37 24.19 -6.24
N THR A 110 -3.41 23.68 -5.45
CA THR A 110 -2.30 24.48 -4.92
C THR A 110 -1.16 24.67 -5.93
N GLN A 111 -1.23 24.02 -7.09
CA GLN A 111 -0.19 24.07 -8.11
C GLN A 111 -0.71 24.64 -9.42
N SER A 112 0.00 25.64 -9.95
CA SER A 112 -0.29 26.26 -11.26
C SER A 112 -0.02 25.32 -12.44
N SER A 113 0.76 24.24 -12.22
CA SER A 113 1.03 23.19 -13.20
C SER A 113 1.33 21.85 -12.53
N PRO A 114 0.94 20.71 -13.13
CA PRO A 114 1.24 19.39 -12.59
C PRO A 114 2.74 19.10 -12.58
N LEU A 115 3.21 18.47 -11.52
CA LEU A 115 4.60 18.05 -11.36
C LEU A 115 4.92 16.82 -12.21
N ILE A 116 3.98 15.88 -12.30
CA ILE A 116 4.22 14.55 -12.87
C ILE A 116 3.94 14.56 -14.37
N ARG A 117 4.96 14.27 -15.19
CA ARG A 117 4.84 14.18 -16.65
C ARG A 117 4.71 12.75 -17.16
N ARG A 118 5.27 11.80 -16.43
CA ARG A 118 5.24 10.38 -16.80
C ARG A 118 5.07 9.52 -15.57
N LEU A 119 4.37 8.40 -15.75
CA LEU A 119 4.14 7.40 -14.71
C LEU A 119 4.62 6.02 -15.16
N TYR A 120 5.39 5.33 -14.31
CA TYR A 120 5.78 3.93 -14.47
C TYR A 120 5.17 3.06 -13.37
N LEU A 121 4.30 2.14 -13.78
CA LEU A 121 3.58 1.22 -12.91
C LEU A 121 4.08 -0.19 -13.17
N TRP A 122 4.96 -0.68 -12.30
CA TRP A 122 5.45 -2.06 -12.38
C TRP A 122 4.70 -2.93 -11.37
N SER A 123 3.90 -3.86 -11.89
CA SER A 123 3.23 -4.91 -11.11
C SER A 123 2.24 -4.40 -10.05
N ASN A 124 1.44 -3.39 -10.42
CA ASN A 124 0.28 -2.97 -9.64
C ASN A 124 -0.52 -1.84 -10.32
N VAL A 125 -1.84 -1.84 -10.10
CA VAL A 125 -2.72 -0.68 -10.29
C VAL A 125 -3.75 -0.57 -9.18
N VAL A 126 -4.22 0.66 -8.91
CA VAL A 126 -5.29 0.89 -7.94
C VAL A 126 -6.64 0.56 -8.59
N GLY A 127 -7.17 -0.63 -8.30
CA GLY A 127 -8.49 -1.05 -8.79
C GLY A 127 -9.62 -0.94 -7.76
N ILE A 128 -9.31 -0.56 -6.51
CA ILE A 128 -10.25 -0.60 -5.39
C ILE A 128 -10.15 0.70 -4.59
N GLN A 129 -11.30 1.31 -4.28
CA GLN A 129 -11.38 2.46 -3.38
C GLN A 129 -10.99 1.99 -1.96
N PRO A 130 -10.05 2.66 -1.28
CA PRO A 130 -9.69 2.30 0.08
C PRO A 130 -10.84 2.50 1.06
N ASN A 131 -10.76 1.83 2.22
CA ASN A 131 -11.73 2.03 3.30
C ASN A 131 -11.70 3.50 3.79
N PRO A 132 -12.85 4.14 4.08
CA PRO A 132 -12.87 5.43 4.75
C PRO A 132 -12.53 5.30 6.25
N PRO A 133 -12.11 6.38 6.93
CA PRO A 133 -11.82 6.39 8.37
C PRO A 133 -12.99 5.89 9.23
N THR A 134 -14.22 6.10 8.77
CA THR A 134 -15.47 5.70 9.44
C THR A 134 -15.82 4.21 9.27
N SER A 135 -15.03 3.46 8.50
CA SER A 135 -15.34 2.05 8.25
C SER A 135 -15.07 1.18 9.48
N PRO A 136 -15.88 0.12 9.72
CA PRO A 136 -15.64 -0.82 10.81
C PRO A 136 -14.24 -1.46 10.78
N ALA A 137 -13.67 -1.66 9.60
CA ALA A 137 -12.33 -2.23 9.43
C ALA A 137 -11.24 -1.32 10.01
N ILE A 138 -11.30 -0.01 9.73
CA ILE A 138 -10.33 0.97 10.28
C ILE A 138 -10.47 1.09 11.80
N HIS A 139 -11.72 1.15 12.29
CA HIS A 139 -11.98 1.15 13.73
C HIS A 139 -11.45 -0.13 14.41
N SER A 140 -11.67 -1.30 13.80
CA SER A 140 -11.20 -2.58 14.33
C SER A 140 -9.67 -2.65 14.36
N GLN A 141 -8.99 -2.23 13.29
CA GLN A 141 -7.52 -2.23 13.25
C GLN A 141 -6.93 -1.32 14.34
N PHE A 142 -7.44 -0.09 14.48
CA PHE A 142 -6.99 0.82 15.53
C PHE A 142 -7.23 0.23 16.94
N ASN A 143 -8.40 -0.33 17.18
CA ASN A 143 -8.73 -0.96 18.46
C ASN A 143 -7.85 -2.18 18.77
N GLN A 144 -7.48 -2.98 17.76
CA GLN A 144 -6.56 -4.12 17.95
C GLN A 144 -5.18 -3.63 18.40
N VAL A 145 -4.66 -2.57 17.78
CA VAL A 145 -3.40 -1.94 18.19
C VAL A 145 -3.49 -1.46 19.64
N THR A 146 -4.51 -0.69 19.99
CA THR A 146 -4.63 -0.14 21.34
C THR A 146 -4.85 -1.22 22.40
N SER A 147 -5.60 -2.27 22.05
CA SER A 147 -5.85 -3.41 22.95
C SER A 147 -4.60 -4.24 23.19
N HIS A 148 -3.73 -4.40 22.18
CA HIS A 148 -2.45 -5.12 22.31
C HIS A 148 -1.59 -4.52 23.43
N PHE A 149 -1.63 -3.20 23.61
CA PHE A 149 -0.90 -2.48 24.64
C PHE A 149 -1.72 -2.18 25.91
N ASN A 150 -2.87 -2.84 26.08
CA ASN A 150 -3.77 -2.64 27.23
C ASN A 150 -4.21 -1.18 27.42
N ILE A 151 -4.29 -0.39 26.35
CA ILE A 151 -4.82 0.97 26.42
C ILE A 151 -6.34 0.90 26.61
N PRO A 152 -6.91 1.55 27.65
CA PRO A 152 -8.34 1.40 27.95
C PRO A 152 -9.24 1.84 26.79
N ALA A 153 -10.20 0.99 26.45
CA ALA A 153 -11.14 1.22 25.35
C ALA A 153 -12.04 2.45 25.58
N SER A 154 -12.24 2.85 26.82
CA SER A 154 -13.01 4.04 27.22
C SER A 154 -12.30 5.36 26.95
N LEU A 155 -10.97 5.36 26.70
CA LEU A 155 -10.25 6.60 26.44
C LEU A 155 -10.66 7.21 25.08
N PRO A 156 -10.75 8.55 24.98
CA PRO A 156 -10.90 9.24 23.72
C PRO A 156 -9.81 8.86 22.72
N THR A 157 -10.14 8.89 21.42
CA THR A 157 -9.19 8.49 20.36
C THR A 157 -7.89 9.30 20.39
N GLY A 158 -7.98 10.60 20.70
CA GLY A 158 -6.81 11.48 20.83
C GLY A 158 -5.87 11.09 21.97
N GLU A 159 -6.40 10.65 23.10
CA GLU A 159 -5.60 10.18 24.24
C GLU A 159 -4.95 8.83 23.98
N LYS A 160 -5.68 7.89 23.35
CA LYS A 160 -5.10 6.63 22.87
C LYS A 160 -3.91 6.88 21.94
N LEU A 161 -4.05 7.82 21.00
CA LEU A 161 -2.95 8.23 20.11
C LEU A 161 -1.79 8.88 20.87
N ALA A 162 -2.06 9.71 21.88
CA ALA A 162 -1.01 10.31 22.70
C ALA A 162 -0.18 9.23 23.41
N ILE A 163 -0.83 8.20 23.95
CA ILE A 163 -0.17 7.04 24.55
C ILE A 163 0.66 6.27 23.50
N LEU A 164 0.10 5.97 22.33
CA LEU A 164 0.85 5.28 21.27
C LEU A 164 2.11 6.06 20.84
N ARG A 165 2.09 7.40 20.87
CA ARG A 165 3.24 8.24 20.52
C ARG A 165 4.37 8.21 21.55
N THR A 166 4.12 7.80 22.79
CA THR A 166 5.18 7.66 23.80
C THR A 166 5.84 6.29 23.79
N MET A 167 5.30 5.33 23.03
CA MET A 167 5.81 3.97 22.97
C MET A 167 7.11 3.88 22.14
N PRO A 168 8.05 3.01 22.53
CA PRO A 168 9.19 2.68 21.69
C PRO A 168 8.75 2.13 20.32
N ALA A 169 9.38 2.60 19.24
CA ALA A 169 9.03 2.19 17.89
C ALA A 169 9.14 0.68 17.66
N HIS A 170 10.10 0.02 18.32
CA HIS A 170 10.29 -1.43 18.18
C HIS A 170 9.12 -2.24 18.78
N ASP A 171 8.51 -1.75 19.87
CA ASP A 171 7.34 -2.40 20.47
C ASP A 171 6.13 -2.31 19.54
N LEU A 172 5.90 -1.13 18.94
CA LEU A 172 4.85 -0.93 17.95
C LEU A 172 5.01 -1.84 16.73
N VAL A 173 6.25 -2.08 16.28
CA VAL A 173 6.55 -3.01 15.17
C VAL A 173 6.34 -4.46 15.61
N ALA A 174 6.79 -4.82 16.81
CA ALA A 174 6.65 -6.17 17.36
C ALA A 174 5.17 -6.57 17.55
N ALA A 175 4.28 -5.61 17.77
CA ALA A 175 2.84 -5.85 17.88
C ALA A 175 2.18 -6.28 16.56
N ILE A 176 2.67 -5.80 15.40
CA ILE A 176 2.05 -6.00 14.08
C ILE A 176 1.70 -7.46 13.77
N PRO A 177 2.62 -8.45 13.87
CA PRO A 177 2.31 -9.86 13.56
C PRO A 177 1.29 -10.50 14.51
N HIS A 178 0.95 -9.85 15.63
CA HIS A 178 -0.05 -10.32 16.58
C HIS A 178 -1.45 -9.74 16.33
N LEU A 179 -1.59 -8.84 15.35
CA LEU A 179 -2.87 -8.27 14.95
C LEU A 179 -3.56 -9.18 13.92
N ALA A 180 -4.88 -9.32 14.02
CA ALA A 180 -5.65 -9.96 12.97
C ALA A 180 -5.71 -9.09 11.71
N LEU A 181 -5.78 -7.76 11.89
CA LEU A 181 -5.66 -6.76 10.83
C LEU A 181 -4.26 -6.14 10.82
N HIS A 182 -3.25 -6.94 10.50
CA HIS A 182 -1.83 -6.56 10.53
C HIS A 182 -1.34 -5.77 9.30
N THR A 183 -2.17 -5.63 8.27
CA THR A 183 -1.79 -4.91 7.05
C THR A 183 -2.34 -3.48 7.07
N PHE A 184 -1.44 -2.51 7.15
CA PHE A 184 -1.78 -1.08 7.11
C PHE A 184 -1.79 -0.59 5.66
N ARG A 185 -2.90 0.03 5.24
CA ARG A 185 -3.17 0.37 3.84
C ARG A 185 -3.63 1.82 3.72
N ALA A 186 -3.74 2.28 2.47
CA ALA A 186 -4.35 3.55 2.13
C ALA A 186 -5.75 3.70 2.77
N VAL A 187 -6.14 4.94 3.05
CA VAL A 187 -7.46 5.30 3.58
C VAL A 187 -8.08 6.40 2.72
N THR A 188 -9.40 6.37 2.54
CA THR A 188 -10.14 7.43 1.84
C THR A 188 -10.37 8.60 2.81
N ASP A 189 -9.39 9.49 2.92
CA ASP A 189 -9.35 10.58 3.91
C ASP A 189 -9.97 11.90 3.41
N ASN A 190 -10.30 11.99 2.12
CA ASN A 190 -10.72 13.25 1.46
C ASN A 190 -9.70 14.39 1.52
N GLU A 191 -8.45 14.08 1.87
CA GLU A 191 -7.34 15.02 1.89
C GLU A 191 -6.31 14.64 0.82
N PHE A 192 -5.78 13.41 0.89
CA PHE A 192 -4.91 12.84 -0.13
C PHE A 192 -5.68 11.98 -1.12
N ILE A 193 -6.61 11.17 -0.63
CA ILE A 193 -7.42 10.25 -1.43
C ILE A 193 -8.89 10.63 -1.30
N PRO A 194 -9.50 11.24 -2.33
CA PRO A 194 -10.89 11.63 -2.25
C PRO A 194 -11.83 10.43 -2.38
N SER A 195 -13.04 10.60 -1.84
CA SER A 195 -14.11 9.60 -1.89
C SER A 195 -14.56 9.20 -3.29
N ASP A 196 -14.33 10.07 -4.28
CA ASP A 196 -14.60 9.82 -5.68
C ASP A 196 -13.36 9.34 -6.47
N PHE A 197 -12.22 9.07 -5.80
CA PHE A 197 -10.96 8.67 -6.43
C PHE A 197 -11.17 7.58 -7.50
N LEU A 198 -11.76 6.44 -7.12
CA LEU A 198 -11.90 5.31 -8.04
C LEU A 198 -12.87 5.65 -9.17
N SER A 199 -14.01 6.30 -8.88
CA SER A 199 -14.98 6.71 -9.89
C SER A 199 -14.46 7.79 -10.83
N SER A 200 -13.49 8.60 -10.40
CA SER A 200 -12.86 9.64 -11.23
C SER A 200 -11.92 9.03 -12.29
N ILE A 201 -11.33 7.86 -11.97
CA ILE A 201 -10.44 7.09 -12.86
C ILE A 201 -11.26 6.13 -13.74
N TYR A 202 -12.24 5.44 -13.15
CA TYR A 202 -13.11 4.46 -13.79
C TYR A 202 -14.58 4.92 -13.69
N PRO A 203 -14.99 5.91 -14.49
CA PRO A 203 -16.36 6.41 -14.46
C PRO A 203 -17.35 5.32 -14.89
N HIS A 204 -18.54 5.32 -14.29
CA HIS A 204 -19.62 4.44 -14.70
C HIS A 204 -20.01 4.73 -16.15
N PRO A 205 -20.35 3.71 -16.98
CA PRO A 205 -20.74 3.92 -18.38
C PRO A 205 -21.88 4.92 -18.57
N ASP A 206 -22.77 5.02 -17.58
CA ASP A 206 -23.95 5.91 -17.60
C ASP A 206 -23.68 7.31 -16.97
N ALA A 207 -22.44 7.61 -16.57
CA ALA A 207 -22.10 8.91 -16.02
C ALA A 207 -22.22 10.03 -17.08
N SER A 208 -22.86 11.15 -16.73
CA SER A 208 -23.10 12.23 -17.70
C SER A 208 -21.79 12.89 -18.16
N ALA A 209 -21.74 13.25 -19.44
CA ALA A 209 -20.58 13.90 -20.04
C ALA A 209 -20.26 15.31 -19.49
N SER A 210 -21.16 15.97 -18.74
CA SER A 210 -20.93 17.33 -18.21
C SER A 210 -20.33 17.38 -16.81
N ALA A 211 -20.27 16.26 -16.08
CA ALA A 211 -19.42 16.10 -14.89
C ALA A 211 -17.92 15.89 -15.26
N SER A 212 -17.61 15.89 -16.56
CA SER A 212 -16.36 15.48 -17.17
C SER A 212 -15.29 16.57 -17.19
N ALA A 213 -14.75 16.88 -16.02
CA ALA A 213 -13.30 17.05 -15.93
C ALA A 213 -12.68 15.69 -15.59
N THR A 214 -12.92 14.69 -16.46
CA THR A 214 -12.45 13.31 -16.29
C THR A 214 -10.94 13.30 -16.08
N PHE A 215 -10.48 12.44 -15.17
CA PHE A 215 -9.05 12.27 -14.88
C PHE A 215 -8.24 12.13 -16.18
N SER A 216 -8.72 11.27 -17.09
CA SER A 216 -8.13 11.07 -18.42
C SER A 216 -8.05 12.34 -19.28
N SER A 217 -9.07 13.21 -19.24
CA SER A 217 -9.05 14.48 -19.97
C SER A 217 -7.97 15.42 -19.42
N ARG A 218 -7.83 15.48 -18.09
CA ARG A 218 -6.77 16.26 -17.44
C ARG A 218 -5.38 15.71 -17.78
N LEU A 219 -5.20 14.39 -17.75
CA LEU A 219 -3.95 13.75 -18.16
C LEU A 219 -3.60 14.08 -19.62
N LYS A 220 -4.60 14.06 -20.53
CA LYS A 220 -4.42 14.41 -21.94
C LYS A 220 -4.01 15.88 -22.12
N THR A 221 -4.72 16.80 -21.47
CA THR A 221 -4.39 18.23 -21.47
C THR A 221 -2.97 18.49 -20.97
N ASN A 222 -2.59 17.79 -19.90
CA ASN A 222 -1.28 17.90 -19.28
C ASN A 222 -0.18 17.05 -19.95
N ARG A 223 -0.54 16.32 -21.02
CA ARG A 223 0.32 15.44 -21.82
C ARG A 223 1.05 14.39 -20.97
N VAL A 224 0.39 13.87 -19.93
CA VAL A 224 0.93 12.81 -19.08
C VAL A 224 0.97 11.49 -19.84
N LYS A 225 2.09 10.76 -19.73
CA LYS A 225 2.24 9.42 -20.34
C LYS A 225 2.36 8.36 -19.26
N ILE A 226 1.66 7.25 -19.43
CA ILE A 226 1.68 6.13 -18.49
C ILE A 226 2.25 4.91 -19.21
N LEU A 227 3.21 4.23 -18.58
CA LEU A 227 3.62 2.87 -18.93
C LEU A 227 3.26 1.97 -17.75
N LEU A 228 2.58 0.88 -18.07
CA LEU A 228 2.11 -0.11 -17.11
C LEU A 228 2.54 -1.49 -17.60
N GLY A 229 2.98 -2.33 -16.68
CA GLY A 229 3.29 -3.72 -16.96
C GLY A 229 3.12 -4.60 -15.73
N GLU A 230 2.79 -5.87 -15.97
CA GLU A 230 2.66 -6.94 -14.98
C GLU A 230 3.54 -8.11 -15.43
N VAL A 231 4.00 -8.96 -14.51
CA VAL A 231 4.60 -10.24 -14.90
C VAL A 231 3.54 -11.35 -14.95
N LYS A 232 3.81 -12.40 -15.73
CA LYS A 232 2.85 -13.49 -15.97
C LYS A 232 2.44 -14.24 -14.70
N ASP A 233 3.35 -14.37 -13.73
CA ASP A 233 3.22 -15.29 -12.60
C ASP A 233 3.29 -14.57 -11.22
N GLU A 234 2.72 -13.35 -11.10
CA GLU A 234 2.67 -12.55 -9.84
C GLU A 234 2.22 -13.39 -8.63
N ALA A 235 1.17 -14.20 -8.82
CA ALA A 235 0.56 -14.98 -7.75
C ALA A 235 1.52 -16.00 -7.10
N ARG A 236 2.61 -16.41 -7.77
CA ARG A 236 3.58 -17.35 -7.18
C ARG A 236 4.29 -16.76 -5.98
N LEU A 237 4.64 -15.48 -6.03
CA LEU A 237 5.29 -14.79 -4.93
C LEU A 237 4.34 -14.68 -3.73
N TYR A 238 3.11 -14.20 -3.98
CA TYR A 238 2.14 -13.95 -2.92
C TYR A 238 1.57 -15.23 -2.29
N ARG A 239 1.66 -16.39 -2.96
CA ARG A 239 1.32 -17.68 -2.34
C ARG A 239 2.21 -18.04 -1.15
N LEU A 240 3.39 -17.43 -1.01
CA LEU A 240 4.33 -17.73 0.07
C LEU A 240 4.12 -16.87 1.32
N VAL A 241 3.32 -15.80 1.23
CA VAL A 241 3.13 -14.82 2.29
C VAL A 241 1.67 -14.84 2.71
N ASN A 242 1.39 -15.10 4.00
CA ASN A 242 0.06 -15.12 4.61
C ASN A 242 -0.97 -15.99 3.84
N ALA A 243 -0.54 -17.16 3.38
CA ALA A 243 -1.41 -18.06 2.64
C ALA A 243 -2.50 -18.64 3.56
N PRO A 244 -3.79 -18.38 3.29
CA PRO A 244 -4.87 -18.85 4.14
C PRO A 244 -5.04 -20.37 4.02
N ARG A 245 -5.35 -21.03 5.13
CA ARG A 245 -5.53 -22.49 5.24
C ARG A 245 -6.99 -22.90 5.40
N SER A 246 -7.87 -21.93 5.64
CA SER A 246 -9.32 -22.13 5.79
C SER A 246 -10.10 -21.01 5.11
N HIS A 247 -11.42 -21.20 4.95
CA HIS A 247 -12.29 -20.16 4.41
C HIS A 247 -12.35 -18.92 5.33
N ALA A 248 -12.34 -19.15 6.65
CA ALA A 248 -12.30 -18.07 7.64
C ALA A 248 -11.00 -17.26 7.54
N GLU A 249 -9.85 -17.93 7.42
CA GLU A 249 -8.56 -17.28 7.19
C GLU A 249 -8.54 -16.54 5.86
N LEU A 250 -9.08 -17.11 4.78
CA LEU A 250 -9.15 -16.41 3.49
C LEU A 250 -9.95 -15.10 3.61
N LYS A 251 -11.09 -15.14 4.29
CA LYS A 251 -11.89 -13.94 4.52
C LYS A 251 -11.11 -12.89 5.33
N LEU A 252 -10.39 -13.32 6.37
CA LEU A 252 -9.59 -12.43 7.20
C LEU A 252 -8.41 -11.81 6.42
N GLU A 253 -7.68 -12.61 5.64
CA GLU A 253 -6.57 -12.14 4.81
C GLU A 253 -7.06 -11.20 3.71
N LEU A 254 -8.17 -11.49 3.05
CA LEU A 254 -8.75 -10.56 2.08
C LEU A 254 -9.19 -9.24 2.76
N SER A 255 -9.68 -9.30 4.00
CA SER A 255 -10.08 -8.12 4.78
C SER A 255 -8.90 -7.25 5.22
N ASN A 256 -7.68 -7.79 5.25
CA ASN A 256 -6.45 -7.01 5.45
C ASN A 256 -6.14 -6.10 4.25
N TYR A 257 -6.63 -6.43 3.05
CA TYR A 257 -6.31 -5.70 1.81
C TYR A 257 -7.49 -4.92 1.23
N TYR A 258 -8.72 -5.40 1.43
CA TYR A 258 -9.90 -4.91 0.72
C TYR A 258 -11.08 -4.59 1.64
N PRO A 259 -11.93 -3.61 1.27
CA PRO A 259 -13.20 -3.36 1.94
C PRO A 259 -14.13 -4.58 1.95
N SER A 260 -14.96 -4.72 2.98
CA SER A 260 -15.86 -5.88 3.17
C SER A 260 -16.69 -6.21 1.93
N ARG A 261 -17.28 -5.20 1.27
CA ARG A 261 -18.06 -5.39 0.02
C ARG A 261 -17.26 -6.07 -1.09
N VAL A 262 -15.96 -5.78 -1.18
CA VAL A 262 -15.06 -6.36 -2.18
C VAL A 262 -14.69 -7.78 -1.75
N VAL A 263 -14.41 -7.99 -0.46
CA VAL A 263 -14.15 -9.33 0.10
C VAL A 263 -15.33 -10.27 -0.17
N ASP A 264 -16.55 -9.85 0.15
CA ASP A 264 -17.75 -10.67 -0.04
C ASP A 264 -17.99 -10.97 -1.52
N ALA A 265 -17.76 -9.99 -2.41
CA ALA A 265 -17.82 -10.22 -3.86
C ALA A 265 -16.77 -11.24 -4.33
N LEU A 266 -15.52 -11.10 -3.88
CA LEU A 266 -14.44 -12.03 -4.22
C LEU A 266 -14.74 -13.45 -3.74
N LEU A 267 -15.21 -13.60 -2.50
CA LEU A 267 -15.53 -14.92 -1.93
C LEU A 267 -16.63 -15.65 -2.71
N ASN A 268 -17.57 -14.93 -3.35
CA ASN A 268 -18.56 -15.55 -4.23
C ASN A 268 -17.95 -16.13 -5.51
N HIS A 269 -16.81 -15.62 -5.97
CA HIS A 269 -16.11 -16.11 -7.15
C HIS A 269 -15.15 -17.27 -6.87
N TYR A 270 -14.60 -17.37 -5.65
CA TYR A 270 -13.65 -18.41 -5.28
C TYR A 270 -14.31 -19.52 -4.45
N ARG A 271 -14.75 -20.59 -5.12
CA ARG A 271 -15.13 -21.83 -4.44
C ARG A 271 -13.88 -22.52 -3.91
N LEU A 272 -13.65 -22.44 -2.60
CA LEU A 272 -12.60 -23.23 -1.96
C LEU A 272 -13.01 -24.70 -1.95
N HIS A 273 -12.19 -25.55 -2.56
CA HIS A 273 -12.33 -26.99 -2.38
C HIS A 273 -11.96 -27.33 -0.92
N PRO A 274 -12.73 -28.19 -0.22
CA PRO A 274 -12.33 -28.65 1.10
C PRO A 274 -10.93 -29.27 1.02
N SER A 275 -10.07 -28.91 1.96
CA SER A 275 -8.73 -29.48 2.07
C SER A 275 -8.84 -31.01 2.09
N PRO A 276 -8.02 -31.75 1.32
CA PRO A 276 -7.95 -33.19 1.49
C PRO A 276 -7.56 -33.49 2.95
N PRO A 277 -8.11 -34.55 3.56
CA PRO A 277 -7.78 -34.92 4.93
C PRO A 277 -6.25 -35.05 5.08
N PRO A 278 -5.69 -34.70 6.25
CA PRO A 278 -4.26 -34.86 6.49
C PRO A 278 -3.87 -36.31 6.17
N ALA A 279 -2.85 -36.48 5.33
CA ALA A 279 -2.34 -37.80 5.02
C ALA A 279 -1.89 -38.46 6.32
N ASN A 280 -2.45 -39.63 6.63
CA ASN A 280 -1.99 -40.50 7.71
C ASN A 280 -0.58 -40.98 7.38
N HIS A 281 0.43 -40.16 7.69
CA HIS A 281 1.80 -40.64 7.75
C HIS A 281 2.03 -41.21 9.15
N PRO A 282 2.37 -42.50 9.29
CA PRO A 282 2.78 -43.04 10.57
C PRO A 282 4.04 -42.31 11.06
N PRO A 283 4.20 -42.10 12.37
CA PRO A 283 5.36 -41.38 12.91
C PRO A 283 6.64 -42.15 12.57
N THR A 284 7.45 -41.62 11.67
CA THR A 284 8.81 -42.10 11.43
C THR A 284 9.66 -41.72 12.64
N THR A 285 9.92 -42.69 13.51
CA THR A 285 10.97 -42.63 14.51
C THR A 285 12.30 -42.96 13.82
N SER A 286 13.19 -41.99 13.72
CA SER A 286 14.62 -42.25 13.52
C SER A 286 15.45 -41.10 14.12
N PRO A 287 16.57 -41.39 14.79
CA PRO A 287 17.28 -40.41 15.61
C PRO A 287 18.13 -39.47 14.75
N ILE A 288 18.14 -38.19 15.13
CA ILE A 288 18.97 -37.15 14.50
C ILE A 288 20.40 -37.31 15.02
N HIS A 289 21.34 -37.66 14.14
CA HIS A 289 22.77 -37.38 14.34
C HIS A 289 23.16 -36.15 13.50
N PRO A 290 23.92 -35.18 14.06
CA PRO A 290 24.32 -33.98 13.34
C PRO A 290 25.67 -34.21 12.66
N THR A 291 25.72 -34.12 11.32
CA THR A 291 26.97 -33.88 10.60
C THR A 291 26.72 -32.87 9.48
N ALA A 292 27.43 -31.75 9.59
CA ALA A 292 27.54 -30.71 8.58
C ALA A 292 28.32 -31.21 7.36
N THR A 293 27.83 -30.93 6.15
CA THR A 293 28.67 -30.66 4.96
C THR A 293 27.85 -29.98 3.85
N SER A 294 28.59 -29.21 3.06
CA SER A 294 28.26 -28.24 2.02
C SER A 294 27.47 -28.74 0.79
N HIS A 295 26.72 -27.80 0.20
CA HIS A 295 26.33 -27.61 -1.22
C HIS A 295 26.05 -28.82 -2.11
N GLN A 296 24.84 -28.89 -2.67
CA GLN A 296 24.62 -28.83 -4.14
C GLN A 296 23.13 -28.79 -4.51
N HIS A 297 22.82 -27.97 -5.52
CA HIS A 297 21.55 -27.92 -6.23
C HIS A 297 21.27 -29.24 -6.95
N HIS A 298 20.05 -29.77 -6.83
CA HIS A 298 19.38 -30.42 -7.96
C HIS A 298 17.84 -30.25 -7.92
N PRO A 299 17.20 -30.16 -9.11
CA PRO A 299 15.81 -29.73 -9.24
C PRO A 299 14.85 -30.93 -9.19
N HIS A 300 13.76 -30.81 -8.43
CA HIS A 300 12.68 -31.79 -8.47
C HIS A 300 11.69 -31.49 -9.61
N HIS A 301 11.64 -32.42 -10.56
CA HIS A 301 10.59 -32.62 -11.55
C HIS A 301 9.25 -33.06 -10.90
N PHE A 302 8.17 -32.98 -11.69
CA PHE A 302 6.77 -33.43 -11.50
C PHE A 302 5.81 -32.36 -10.94
N LEU A 303 4.65 -32.03 -11.54
CA LEU A 303 3.81 -32.71 -12.53
C LEU A 303 3.37 -31.76 -13.68
N ARG A 304 3.47 -32.28 -14.91
CA ARG A 304 2.71 -31.83 -16.09
C ARG A 304 1.23 -32.21 -15.94
N ARG A 305 0.32 -31.29 -16.27
CA ARG A 305 -0.93 -31.63 -16.97
C ARG A 305 -1.12 -30.71 -18.17
N ARG A 306 -1.01 -31.29 -19.36
CA ARG A 306 -1.59 -30.81 -20.63
C ARG A 306 -2.92 -31.55 -20.82
N ARG A 307 -3.96 -30.82 -21.25
CA ARG A 307 -4.82 -31.08 -22.45
C ARG A 307 -5.90 -29.98 -22.48
N LYS A 308 -5.94 -29.16 -23.54
CA LYS A 308 -6.74 -29.31 -24.80
C LYS A 308 -8.24 -29.19 -24.50
N LEU A 309 -9.05 -28.32 -25.12
CA LEU A 309 -8.98 -27.59 -26.39
C LEU A 309 -9.06 -26.07 -26.17
#